data_AF-A0A0A1SQ98-F1
#
_entry.id   AF-A0A0A1SQ98-F1
#
_cell.length_a   1.000
_cell.length_b   1.000
_cell.length_c   1.000
_cell.angle_alpha   90.00
_cell.angle_beta   90.00
_cell.angle_gamma   90.00
#
_symmetry.space_group_name_H-M   'P 1'
#
loop_
_entity.id
_entity.type
_entity.pdbx_description
1 polymer ?
#
loop_
_entity_poly.entity_id
_entity_poly.type
_entity_poly.pdbx_seq_one_letter_code
_entity_poly.pdbx_strand_id
1 'polypeptide(L)'
;MKSAILLGLTGLAANVNAHPHHAERSSMVKRGVDISNYAMPDVSRYSSSEATDANPVAATVVKRATYVETATDFVKQTVPGAEFRLVNDHFTSASGISHVNFKQTHNGIDIDNGDFHVNIGRDGSIFSFGNNFFDGKLPSKSALSTREYSNPVDALKGVINTFGLEVNAANAGVEKKDGEKYLFTETTGTISQPSAELVYLSKGDGNLVLSWKVETDVDSNWLVSYVDAKDNKKVHNVVDYVDDFATMEVFDWNLIDPGEGDRKVLTDPWNVETSPFTWFSDGTTNYTTTRGNNAIAQNNPSGNDPYINNYRPNSADRKFEYPYTNDKDPNEYVDASITQLFYTSNLFHDVAYKLGFTEAAGNFQVNNNGKGGKGQDSVILNTQDGDGFNNANFATPPDGQMPRMRMYLFTSSTPRRDSSFDQSVVVHEYTHGISNRLTGGPANTKCLSTTEARGLGEGWSDFMAYASSTRSDDNRNSVNNFGHWISNKPGGIRKYPYSTDKAVNPLVYSNADGQTSVHFIGTIWATALWEVLWNLIDKHGNSDATYPTFDANGVPTDGRFLAQKLVIDGMMLQPCNPHMLQARDAILDADKNLTGGKNKCELWNGFAKRGMGVKAVYALAKHTNDYTVPSDCTQ
;
A
#
# COMPACT_ATOMS: atom_id res chain seq x y z
N MET A 1 -40.38 57.73 -9.83
CA MET A 1 -39.34 58.41 -10.64
C MET A 1 -38.27 57.37 -10.95
N LYS A 2 -38.11 57.06 -12.25
CA LYS A 2 -37.06 56.24 -12.92
C LYS A 2 -36.85 54.83 -12.36
N SER A 3 -37.51 53.83 -12.94
CA SER A 3 -37.09 53.07 -14.16
C SER A 3 -36.38 51.78 -13.71
N ALA A 4 -37.05 50.63 -13.77
CA ALA A 4 -37.21 49.78 -14.96
C ALA A 4 -36.03 48.77 -15.07
N ILE A 5 -36.18 47.50 -15.43
CA ILE A 5 -37.28 46.67 -15.94
C ILE A 5 -36.69 45.25 -15.94
N LEU A 6 -37.50 44.25 -15.55
CA LEU A 6 -37.65 42.87 -16.08
C LEU A 6 -36.39 42.03 -16.42
N LEU A 7 -36.35 40.69 -16.35
CA LEU A 7 -37.34 39.64 -16.50
C LEU A 7 -36.61 38.33 -16.12
N GLY A 8 -37.29 37.38 -15.50
CA GLY A 8 -36.76 36.05 -15.26
C GLY A 8 -37.86 35.09 -14.81
N LEU A 9 -38.82 34.84 -15.70
CA LEU A 9 -39.93 33.90 -15.52
C LEU A 9 -39.57 32.56 -16.19
N THR A 10 -39.51 31.50 -15.37
CA THR A 10 -40.04 30.13 -15.58
C THR A 10 -39.76 29.37 -16.87
N GLY A 11 -39.28 28.12 -16.74
CA GLY A 11 -39.62 27.07 -17.70
C GLY A 11 -38.74 25.82 -17.72
N LEU A 12 -39.24 24.76 -17.07
CA LEU A 12 -39.30 23.35 -17.54
C LEU A 12 -38.02 22.57 -17.90
N ALA A 13 -37.98 21.37 -17.29
CA ALA A 13 -37.19 20.21 -17.68
C ALA A 13 -37.43 19.79 -19.14
N ALA A 14 -36.37 19.33 -19.82
CA ALA A 14 -36.33 18.08 -20.60
C ALA A 14 -34.97 17.90 -21.30
N ASN A 15 -34.33 16.77 -20.98
CA ASN A 15 -33.43 15.92 -21.76
C ASN A 15 -32.95 16.41 -23.14
N VAL A 16 -31.63 16.41 -23.31
CA VAL A 16 -31.01 15.99 -24.58
C VAL A 16 -30.06 14.84 -24.27
N ASN A 17 -30.38 13.72 -24.90
CA ASN A 17 -29.79 12.39 -24.81
C ASN A 17 -28.59 12.21 -25.76
N ALA A 18 -27.86 11.12 -25.45
CA ALA A 18 -27.08 10.23 -26.34
C ALA A 18 -25.58 10.54 -26.48
N HIS A 19 -24.67 9.56 -26.35
CA HIS A 19 -24.81 8.15 -26.74
C HIS A 19 -24.71 7.06 -25.63
N PRO A 20 -25.41 5.90 -25.83
CA PRO A 20 -25.36 4.68 -25.03
C PRO A 20 -24.35 3.65 -25.60
N HIS A 21 -24.42 2.39 -25.14
CA HIS A 21 -23.71 1.16 -25.56
C HIS A 21 -22.42 0.85 -24.78
N HIS A 22 -22.35 -0.20 -23.94
CA HIS A 22 -22.55 -1.67 -24.12
C HIS A 22 -21.20 -2.38 -24.24
N ALA A 23 -21.03 -3.37 -23.37
CA ALA A 23 -20.33 -4.64 -23.55
C ALA A 23 -18.83 -4.61 -23.90
N GLU A 24 -18.09 -5.23 -22.97
CA GLU A 24 -16.92 -6.09 -23.19
C GLU A 24 -15.75 -5.51 -23.98
N ARG A 25 -14.73 -5.10 -23.25
CA ARG A 25 -13.46 -5.81 -22.98
C ARG A 25 -12.96 -5.17 -21.67
N SER A 26 -12.31 -5.79 -20.69
CA SER A 26 -11.32 -6.87 -20.48
C SER A 26 -9.97 -6.27 -20.13
N SER A 27 -9.88 -5.80 -18.88
CA SER A 27 -8.74 -5.13 -18.32
C SER A 27 -7.70 -6.09 -17.69
N MET A 28 -6.72 -6.61 -18.47
CA MET A 28 -5.42 -7.27 -18.13
C MET A 28 -5.26 -7.82 -16.70
N VAL A 29 -6.10 -8.79 -16.35
CA VAL A 29 -6.10 -9.53 -15.08
C VAL A 29 -5.11 -10.72 -15.12
N LYS A 30 -3.91 -10.66 -15.73
CA LYS A 30 -3.16 -11.92 -16.02
C LYS A 30 -1.65 -12.08 -15.78
N ARG A 31 -0.84 -11.17 -15.23
CA ARG A 31 0.64 -11.36 -15.42
C ARG A 31 1.66 -11.36 -14.30
N GLY A 32 1.44 -10.85 -13.10
CA GLY A 32 2.50 -10.92 -12.08
C GLY A 32 3.85 -10.32 -12.51
N VAL A 33 3.84 -9.33 -13.41
CA VAL A 33 5.03 -8.57 -13.84
C VAL A 33 4.91 -7.18 -13.25
N ASP A 34 5.82 -6.86 -12.33
CA ASP A 34 5.93 -5.54 -11.74
C ASP A 34 6.59 -4.56 -12.72
N ILE A 35 5.74 -3.73 -13.33
CA ILE A 35 6.13 -2.74 -14.33
C ILE A 35 6.98 -1.60 -13.74
N SER A 36 7.02 -1.41 -12.42
CA SER A 36 7.84 -0.37 -11.77
C SER A 36 9.34 -0.62 -11.96
N ASN A 37 9.76 -1.87 -12.15
CA ASN A 37 11.15 -2.23 -12.48
C ASN A 37 11.59 -1.73 -13.87
N TYR A 38 10.65 -1.23 -14.68
CA TYR A 38 10.87 -0.68 -16.00
C TYR A 38 10.61 0.84 -16.03
N ALA A 39 10.67 1.52 -14.87
CA ALA A 39 10.49 2.96 -14.76
C ALA A 39 11.55 3.76 -15.53
N MET A 40 11.14 4.88 -16.12
CA MET A 40 12.04 5.81 -16.82
C MET A 40 13.10 6.39 -15.87
N PRO A 41 14.34 6.62 -16.36
CA PRO A 41 15.38 7.21 -15.52
C PRO A 41 15.12 8.69 -15.26
N ASP A 42 15.45 9.14 -14.04
CA ASP A 42 15.39 10.55 -13.64
C ASP A 42 16.54 11.36 -14.25
N VAL A 43 16.34 11.83 -15.48
CA VAL A 43 17.33 12.64 -16.23
C VAL A 43 16.94 14.11 -16.36
N SER A 44 15.77 14.49 -15.81
CA SER A 44 15.18 15.80 -16.03
C SER A 44 15.86 16.92 -15.26
N ARG A 45 16.05 18.07 -15.91
CA ARG A 45 16.52 19.30 -15.26
C ARG A 45 15.57 20.45 -15.56
N TYR A 46 15.26 21.25 -14.55
CA TYR A 46 14.44 22.46 -14.70
C TYR A 46 15.21 23.69 -14.21
N SER A 47 15.22 24.74 -15.03
CA SER A 47 15.72 26.06 -14.65
C SER A 47 14.53 26.97 -14.40
N SER A 48 14.37 27.40 -13.14
CA SER A 48 13.37 28.40 -12.74
C SER A 48 13.64 29.76 -13.41
N SER A 49 12.73 30.72 -13.26
CA SER A 49 12.95 32.07 -13.77
C SER A 49 14.17 32.74 -13.18
N GLU A 50 14.38 32.62 -11.86
CA GLU A 50 15.58 33.16 -11.20
C GLU A 50 16.87 32.52 -11.73
N ALA A 51 16.86 31.20 -11.95
CA ALA A 51 18.01 30.51 -12.54
C ALA A 51 18.22 30.89 -14.02
N THR A 52 17.13 31.19 -14.73
CA THR A 52 17.15 31.63 -16.13
C THR A 52 17.70 33.05 -16.27
N ASP A 53 17.37 33.96 -15.35
CA ASP A 53 17.93 35.32 -15.31
C ASP A 53 19.45 35.31 -15.13
N ALA A 54 19.98 34.34 -14.37
CA ALA A 54 21.41 34.13 -14.19
C ALA A 54 22.07 33.32 -15.32
N ASN A 55 21.29 32.79 -16.28
CA ASN A 55 21.82 31.94 -17.34
C ASN A 55 22.46 32.80 -18.46
N PRO A 56 23.76 32.64 -18.75
CA PRO A 56 24.47 33.50 -19.72
C PRO A 56 23.96 33.33 -21.16
N VAL A 57 23.44 32.16 -21.51
CA VAL A 57 22.83 31.93 -22.82
C VAL A 57 21.49 32.67 -22.88
N ALA A 58 20.62 32.47 -21.88
CA ALA A 58 19.31 33.13 -21.86
C ALA A 58 19.42 34.67 -21.90
N ALA A 59 20.41 35.23 -21.20
CA ALA A 59 20.68 36.68 -21.18
C ALA A 59 21.17 37.25 -22.53
N THR A 60 21.73 36.41 -23.41
CA THR A 60 22.32 36.84 -24.70
C THR A 60 21.46 36.47 -25.91
N VAL A 61 20.43 35.65 -25.74
CA VAL A 61 19.49 35.33 -26.83
C VAL A 61 18.74 36.58 -27.27
N VAL A 62 18.83 36.88 -28.56
CA VAL A 62 18.10 37.98 -29.19
C VAL A 62 16.64 37.57 -29.41
N LYS A 63 15.71 38.37 -28.88
CA LYS A 63 14.26 38.21 -29.13
C LYS A 63 13.99 38.25 -30.64
N ARG A 64 13.28 37.25 -31.15
CA ARG A 64 12.97 37.09 -32.59
C ARG A 64 11.55 37.55 -32.92
N ALA A 65 11.16 37.43 -34.20
CA ALA A 65 9.85 37.86 -34.65
C ALA A 65 8.72 37.01 -34.03
N THR A 66 9.03 35.75 -33.70
CA THR A 66 8.12 34.87 -32.96
C THR A 66 8.75 34.28 -31.69
N TYR A 67 7.91 33.89 -30.74
CA TYR A 67 8.35 33.18 -29.53
C TYR A 67 8.98 31.82 -29.87
N VAL A 68 8.51 31.15 -30.94
CA VAL A 68 9.07 29.88 -31.43
C VAL A 68 10.50 30.06 -31.94
N GLU A 69 10.76 31.10 -32.75
CA GLU A 69 12.12 31.41 -33.23
C GLU A 69 13.05 31.77 -32.07
N THR A 70 12.55 32.51 -31.08
CA THR A 70 13.32 32.87 -29.88
C THR A 70 13.69 31.62 -29.07
N ALA A 71 12.73 30.73 -28.82
CA ALA A 71 12.95 29.46 -28.16
C ALA A 71 13.92 28.55 -28.95
N THR A 72 13.77 28.50 -30.27
CA THR A 72 14.63 27.68 -31.15
C THR A 72 16.09 28.15 -31.08
N ASP A 73 16.33 29.45 -31.13
CA ASP A 73 17.68 30.01 -31.01
C ASP A 73 18.27 29.78 -29.62
N PHE A 74 17.45 29.83 -28.57
CA PHE A 74 17.87 29.48 -27.21
C PHE A 74 18.32 28.03 -27.10
N VAL A 75 17.57 27.07 -27.66
CA VAL A 75 17.98 25.65 -27.67
C VAL A 75 19.31 25.48 -28.44
N LYS A 76 19.45 26.07 -29.64
CA LYS A 76 20.71 25.98 -30.43
C LYS A 76 21.94 26.48 -29.68
N GLN A 77 21.78 27.52 -28.87
CA GLN A 77 22.89 28.09 -28.09
C GLN A 77 23.13 27.31 -26.79
N THR A 78 22.09 26.73 -26.19
CA THR A 78 22.20 25.96 -24.95
C THR A 78 22.82 24.59 -25.17
N VAL A 79 22.49 23.94 -26.29
CA VAL A 79 23.00 22.61 -26.68
C VAL A 79 23.58 22.63 -28.10
N PRO A 80 24.75 23.28 -28.29
CA PRO A 80 25.34 23.44 -29.62
C PRO A 80 25.63 22.09 -30.29
N GLY A 81 25.19 21.94 -31.54
CA GLY A 81 25.43 20.73 -32.34
C GLY A 81 24.44 19.58 -32.09
N ALA A 82 23.50 19.74 -31.15
CA ALA A 82 22.40 18.78 -31.02
C ALA A 82 21.50 18.83 -32.27
N GLU A 83 21.16 17.66 -32.80
CA GLU A 83 20.07 17.50 -33.76
C GLU A 83 18.74 17.49 -32.98
N PHE A 84 17.75 18.25 -33.43
CA PHE A 84 16.43 18.29 -32.82
C PHE A 84 15.38 18.81 -33.79
N ARG A 85 14.11 18.54 -33.48
CA ARG A 85 12.95 19.07 -34.20
C ARG A 85 11.99 19.80 -33.26
N LEU A 86 11.29 20.78 -33.79
CA LEU A 86 10.16 21.40 -33.11
C LEU A 86 9.02 20.37 -33.00
N VAL A 87 8.37 20.31 -31.85
CA VAL A 87 7.10 19.59 -31.68
C VAL A 87 5.97 20.56 -32.01
N ASN A 88 5.05 20.14 -32.88
CA ASN A 88 3.96 20.98 -33.38
C ASN A 88 2.79 21.09 -32.37
N ASP A 89 3.11 21.37 -31.11
CA ASP A 89 2.19 21.47 -29.98
C ASP A 89 2.35 22.78 -29.18
N HIS A 90 3.17 23.71 -29.69
CA HIS A 90 3.46 24.98 -29.01
C HIS A 90 2.21 25.88 -28.92
N PHE A 91 2.04 26.57 -27.80
CA PHE A 91 0.89 27.43 -27.54
C PHE A 91 1.22 28.57 -26.58
N THR A 92 0.33 29.55 -26.43
CA THR A 92 0.43 30.56 -25.36
C THR A 92 -0.71 30.37 -24.38
N SER A 93 -0.37 30.17 -23.11
CA SER A 93 -1.34 29.97 -22.04
C SER A 93 -2.04 31.28 -21.66
N ALA A 94 -3.15 31.17 -20.92
CA ALA A 94 -3.91 32.35 -20.45
C ALA A 94 -3.10 33.28 -19.52
N SER A 95 -2.06 32.76 -18.86
CA SER A 95 -1.11 33.56 -18.08
C SER A 95 -0.17 34.38 -18.97
N GLY A 96 -0.22 34.20 -20.30
CA GLY A 96 0.60 34.91 -21.28
C GLY A 96 2.01 34.36 -21.43
N ILE A 97 2.26 33.12 -20.97
CA ILE A 97 3.51 32.40 -21.19
C ILE A 97 3.37 31.55 -22.45
N SER A 98 4.31 31.66 -23.38
CA SER A 98 4.35 30.80 -24.57
C SER A 98 5.22 29.58 -24.30
N HIS A 99 4.68 28.40 -24.57
CA HIS A 99 5.29 27.10 -24.34
C HIS A 99 5.76 26.52 -25.67
N VAL A 100 7.03 26.13 -25.77
CA VAL A 100 7.63 25.58 -26.99
C VAL A 100 8.41 24.31 -26.65
N ASN A 101 8.02 23.19 -27.26
CA ASN A 101 8.63 21.89 -27.03
C ASN A 101 9.51 21.46 -28.21
N PHE A 102 10.66 20.88 -27.89
CA PHE A 102 11.59 20.32 -28.86
C PHE A 102 11.91 18.88 -28.49
N LYS A 103 12.03 18.02 -29.51
CA LYS A 103 12.44 16.63 -29.38
C LYS A 103 13.84 16.50 -29.97
N GLN A 104 14.78 15.98 -29.18
CA GLN A 104 16.12 15.66 -29.69
C GLN A 104 16.00 14.52 -30.70
N THR A 105 16.75 14.65 -31.78
CA THR A 105 16.84 13.63 -32.81
C THR A 105 18.30 13.26 -33.01
N HIS A 106 18.55 12.10 -33.61
CA HIS A 106 19.88 11.72 -34.06
C HIS A 106 19.75 10.78 -35.24
N ASN A 107 20.42 11.08 -36.36
CA ASN A 107 20.30 10.32 -37.61
C ASN A 107 18.85 10.18 -38.12
N GLY A 108 17.98 11.15 -37.81
CA GLY A 108 16.57 11.12 -38.17
C GLY A 108 15.68 10.22 -37.31
N ILE A 109 16.20 9.72 -36.17
CA ILE A 109 15.45 8.96 -35.16
C ILE A 109 15.31 9.83 -33.90
N ASP A 110 14.13 9.85 -33.31
CA ASP A 110 13.89 10.56 -32.06
C ASP A 110 14.63 9.88 -30.89
N ILE A 111 15.18 10.68 -29.99
CA ILE A 111 15.51 10.23 -28.64
C ILE A 111 14.25 10.45 -27.81
N ASP A 112 13.48 9.39 -27.55
CA ASP A 112 12.08 9.52 -27.14
C ASP A 112 11.89 10.18 -25.77
N ASN A 113 12.86 10.05 -24.86
CA ASN A 113 12.90 10.79 -23.58
C ASN A 113 13.84 12.01 -23.59
N GLY A 114 14.28 12.46 -24.77
CA GLY A 114 15.14 13.62 -24.98
C GLY A 114 14.34 14.87 -25.32
N ASP A 115 13.73 15.50 -24.31
CA ASP A 115 12.86 16.67 -24.46
C ASP A 115 13.54 17.97 -24.02
N PHE A 116 13.24 19.07 -24.70
CA PHE A 116 13.61 20.42 -24.27
C PHE A 116 12.37 21.30 -24.35
N HIS A 117 11.92 21.80 -23.19
CA HIS A 117 10.75 22.65 -23.08
C HIS A 117 11.19 24.07 -22.71
N VAL A 118 10.85 25.05 -23.54
CA VAL A 118 11.18 26.46 -23.33
C VAL A 118 9.89 27.26 -23.09
N ASN A 119 9.87 28.00 -22.00
CA ASN A 119 8.78 28.91 -21.65
C ASN A 119 9.23 30.35 -21.93
N ILE A 120 8.48 31.09 -22.74
CA ILE A 120 8.74 32.47 -23.14
C ILE A 120 7.77 33.40 -22.39
N GLY A 121 8.31 34.40 -21.71
CA GLY A 121 7.53 35.39 -20.97
C GLY A 121 6.73 36.31 -21.88
N ARG A 122 5.77 37.05 -21.30
CA ARG A 122 4.95 38.04 -22.04
C ARG A 122 5.76 39.11 -22.75
N ASP A 123 6.92 39.42 -22.22
CA ASP A 123 7.86 40.40 -22.78
C ASP A 123 8.69 39.80 -23.93
N GLY A 124 8.54 38.51 -24.23
CA GLY A 124 9.28 37.76 -25.24
C GLY A 124 10.65 37.24 -24.78
N SER A 125 10.99 37.34 -23.50
CA SER A 125 12.25 36.77 -22.96
C SER A 125 12.11 35.29 -22.60
N ILE A 126 13.24 34.57 -22.47
CA ILE A 126 13.23 33.20 -21.92
C ILE A 126 12.85 33.30 -20.45
N PHE A 127 11.68 32.77 -20.08
CA PHE A 127 11.16 32.83 -18.72
C PHE A 127 11.63 31.65 -17.87
N SER A 128 11.57 30.43 -18.41
CA SER A 128 12.07 29.23 -17.74
C SER A 128 12.25 28.12 -18.77
N PHE A 129 12.96 27.05 -18.43
CA PHE A 129 13.08 25.91 -19.33
C PHE A 129 13.37 24.59 -18.61
N GLY A 130 12.89 23.50 -19.19
CA GLY A 130 13.26 22.14 -18.86
C GLY A 130 14.15 21.54 -19.95
N ASN A 131 15.15 20.74 -19.58
CA ASN A 131 16.05 20.10 -20.52
C ASN A 131 16.42 18.67 -20.08
N ASN A 132 16.14 17.74 -20.97
CA ASN A 132 16.43 16.31 -20.89
C ASN A 132 17.19 15.81 -22.13
N PHE A 133 17.70 16.71 -22.99
CA PHE A 133 18.50 16.30 -24.13
C PHE A 133 19.73 15.52 -23.64
N PHE A 134 19.96 14.37 -24.28
CA PHE A 134 21.12 13.53 -24.07
C PHE A 134 22.39 14.26 -24.53
N ASP A 135 23.34 14.39 -23.61
CA ASP A 135 24.63 15.06 -23.80
C ASP A 135 25.82 14.09 -23.87
N GLY A 136 25.55 12.78 -23.82
CA GLY A 136 26.55 11.72 -23.90
C GLY A 136 27.00 11.40 -25.33
N LYS A 137 27.69 10.27 -25.49
CA LYS A 137 28.23 9.84 -26.78
C LYS A 137 27.13 9.31 -27.71
N LEU A 138 26.89 10.00 -28.82
CA LEU A 138 25.92 9.60 -29.82
C LEU A 138 26.41 8.38 -30.66
N PRO A 139 25.53 7.41 -30.98
CA PRO A 139 25.86 6.26 -31.82
C PRO A 139 26.25 6.66 -33.26
N SER A 140 27.11 5.88 -33.93
CA SER A 140 27.43 6.11 -35.34
C SER A 140 26.27 5.69 -36.26
N LYS A 141 26.14 6.36 -37.42
CA LYS A 141 25.11 6.04 -38.43
C LYS A 141 25.15 4.59 -38.94
N SER A 142 26.30 3.92 -38.87
CA SER A 142 26.46 2.49 -39.20
C SER A 142 25.62 1.57 -38.31
N ALA A 143 25.30 1.98 -37.08
CA ALA A 143 24.48 1.22 -36.14
C ALA A 143 22.99 1.13 -36.56
N LEU A 144 22.60 1.83 -37.63
CA LEU A 144 21.23 1.85 -38.18
C LEU A 144 21.09 1.01 -39.46
N SER A 145 22.03 0.10 -39.75
CA SER A 145 21.83 -0.82 -40.89
C SER A 145 20.74 -1.84 -40.57
N THR A 146 19.87 -2.17 -41.53
CA THR A 146 18.74 -3.12 -41.36
C THR A 146 19.16 -4.55 -40.99
N ARG A 147 20.47 -4.85 -40.98
CA ARG A 147 21.03 -6.11 -40.48
C ARG A 147 21.29 -6.09 -38.98
N GLU A 148 21.14 -4.94 -38.32
CA GLU A 148 21.51 -4.74 -36.91
C GLU A 148 20.32 -4.57 -35.96
N TYR A 149 19.07 -4.57 -36.42
CA TYR A 149 17.92 -4.54 -35.50
C TYR A 149 16.77 -5.44 -35.99
N SER A 150 16.01 -5.98 -35.04
CA SER A 150 14.91 -6.91 -35.27
C SER A 150 13.72 -6.24 -35.96
N ASN A 151 12.87 -7.06 -36.58
CA ASN A 151 11.59 -6.59 -37.12
C ASN A 151 10.68 -6.13 -35.97
N PRO A 152 9.87 -5.06 -36.15
CA PRO A 152 8.86 -4.64 -35.16
C PRO A 152 7.93 -5.76 -34.69
N VAL A 153 7.59 -6.76 -35.53
CA VAL A 153 6.75 -7.92 -35.13
C VAL A 153 7.41 -8.72 -34.02
N ASP A 154 8.74 -8.87 -34.06
CA ASP A 154 9.48 -9.57 -33.03
C ASP A 154 9.49 -8.77 -31.72
N ALA A 155 9.57 -7.44 -31.80
CA ALA A 155 9.45 -6.56 -30.64
C ALA A 155 8.07 -6.64 -30.01
N LEU A 156 6.99 -6.62 -30.80
CA LEU A 156 5.63 -6.82 -30.31
C LEU A 156 5.48 -8.18 -29.62
N LYS A 157 5.99 -9.27 -30.23
CA LYS A 157 6.03 -10.58 -29.58
C LYS A 157 6.85 -10.58 -28.29
N GLY A 158 7.92 -9.80 -28.25
CA GLY A 158 8.73 -9.54 -27.06
C GLY A 158 7.93 -8.91 -25.92
N VAL A 159 7.21 -7.83 -26.20
CA VAL A 159 6.28 -7.17 -25.25
C VAL A 159 5.21 -8.15 -24.80
N ILE A 160 4.57 -8.84 -25.75
CA ILE A 160 3.54 -9.84 -25.48
C ILE A 160 4.06 -10.91 -24.54
N ASN A 161 5.25 -11.44 -24.76
CA ASN A 161 5.78 -12.48 -23.89
C ASN A 161 6.23 -11.93 -22.53
N THR A 162 6.87 -10.76 -22.50
CA THR A 162 7.42 -10.16 -21.28
C THR A 162 6.32 -9.77 -20.32
N PHE A 163 5.29 -9.07 -20.80
CA PHE A 163 4.13 -8.65 -20.02
C PHE A 163 2.93 -9.57 -20.21
N GLY A 164 3.17 -10.76 -20.76
CA GLY A 164 2.21 -11.81 -21.07
C GLY A 164 1.00 -11.45 -21.95
N LEU A 165 0.92 -10.27 -22.59
CA LEU A 165 -0.24 -9.64 -23.30
C LEU A 165 -1.23 -10.61 -23.98
N GLU A 166 -2.56 -10.37 -23.87
CA GLU A 166 -3.58 -11.26 -24.49
C GLU A 166 -3.77 -10.84 -25.95
N VAL A 167 -2.66 -10.49 -26.59
CA VAL A 167 -2.61 -10.01 -27.96
C VAL A 167 -2.13 -11.19 -28.80
N ASN A 168 -2.95 -11.59 -29.76
CA ASN A 168 -2.53 -12.57 -30.74
C ASN A 168 -1.74 -11.87 -31.86
N ALA A 169 -0.46 -12.18 -31.95
CA ALA A 169 0.44 -11.70 -33.00
C ALA A 169 1.04 -12.85 -33.83
N ALA A 170 0.37 -14.01 -33.91
CA ALA A 170 0.89 -15.18 -34.61
C ALA A 170 1.14 -14.90 -36.11
N ASN A 171 0.17 -14.22 -36.74
CA ASN A 171 0.22 -13.83 -38.16
C ASN A 171 0.51 -12.34 -38.35
N ALA A 172 0.94 -11.63 -37.30
CA ALA A 172 1.09 -10.18 -37.35
C ALA A 172 2.02 -9.74 -38.48
N GLY A 173 1.52 -8.85 -39.32
CA GLY A 173 2.29 -8.11 -40.31
C GLY A 173 2.55 -6.68 -39.85
N VAL A 174 3.24 -5.89 -40.67
CA VAL A 174 3.42 -4.46 -40.44
C VAL A 174 3.26 -3.65 -41.70
N GLU A 175 2.64 -2.48 -41.56
CA GLU A 175 2.55 -1.45 -42.60
C GLU A 175 3.37 -0.23 -42.15
N LYS A 176 4.35 0.17 -42.97
CA LYS A 176 5.17 1.36 -42.70
C LYS A 176 4.34 2.62 -42.96
N LYS A 177 4.37 3.59 -42.05
CA LYS A 177 3.64 4.86 -42.18
C LYS A 177 4.56 6.01 -42.58
N ASP A 178 5.37 6.48 -41.63
CA ASP A 178 6.33 7.57 -41.84
C ASP A 178 7.61 7.26 -41.04
N GLY A 179 8.77 7.71 -41.52
CA GLY A 179 10.05 7.40 -40.88
C GLY A 179 10.21 5.90 -40.61
N GLU A 180 10.65 5.51 -39.42
CA GLU A 180 10.69 4.11 -38.96
C GLU A 180 9.49 3.76 -38.05
N LYS A 181 8.31 4.30 -38.39
CA LYS A 181 7.04 4.03 -37.71
C LYS A 181 6.19 3.03 -38.50
N TYR A 182 5.61 2.09 -37.79
CA TYR A 182 4.87 0.95 -38.30
C TYR A 182 3.55 0.79 -37.55
N LEU A 183 2.49 0.42 -38.27
CA LEU A 183 1.28 -0.12 -37.67
C LEU A 183 1.24 -1.63 -37.87
N PHE A 184 0.85 -2.36 -36.84
CA PHE A 184 0.73 -3.80 -36.91
C PHE A 184 -0.58 -4.20 -37.58
N THR A 185 -0.52 -5.10 -38.57
CA THR A 185 -1.69 -5.68 -39.22
C THR A 185 -1.91 -7.10 -38.70
N GLU A 186 -3.14 -7.62 -38.81
CA GLU A 186 -3.47 -9.01 -38.44
C GLU A 186 -3.16 -9.35 -36.96
N THR A 187 -3.28 -8.37 -36.08
CA THR A 187 -3.28 -8.56 -34.61
C THR A 187 -4.71 -8.59 -34.08
N THR A 188 -4.94 -9.33 -33.00
CA THR A 188 -6.20 -9.29 -32.24
C THR A 188 -5.93 -9.18 -30.75
N GLY A 189 -6.90 -8.72 -29.97
CA GLY A 189 -6.75 -8.54 -28.51
C GLY A 189 -6.35 -7.13 -28.08
N THR A 190 -6.29 -6.16 -28.99
CA THR A 190 -6.15 -4.72 -28.69
C THR A 190 -7.39 -3.93 -29.09
N ILE A 191 -7.61 -2.77 -28.47
CA ILE A 191 -8.71 -1.84 -28.79
C ILE A 191 -8.36 -1.01 -30.02
N SER A 192 -7.17 -0.43 -30.05
CA SER A 192 -6.61 0.24 -31.22
C SER A 192 -5.52 -0.59 -31.90
N GLN A 193 -5.23 -0.26 -33.16
CA GLN A 193 -4.20 -0.95 -33.93
C GLN A 193 -2.84 -0.69 -33.27
N PRO A 194 -2.10 -1.72 -32.82
CA PRO A 194 -0.82 -1.50 -32.18
C PRO A 194 0.15 -0.80 -33.13
N SER A 195 1.09 -0.06 -32.58
CA SER A 195 2.13 0.61 -33.36
C SER A 195 3.53 0.29 -32.84
N ALA A 196 4.52 0.40 -33.70
CA ALA A 196 5.92 0.35 -33.34
C ALA A 196 6.67 1.49 -34.01
N GLU A 197 7.54 2.15 -33.28
CA GLU A 197 8.41 3.20 -33.79
C GLU A 197 9.84 2.93 -33.32
N LEU A 198 10.79 2.98 -34.25
CA LEU A 198 12.20 2.87 -33.88
C LEU A 198 12.66 4.18 -33.26
N VAL A 199 13.12 4.13 -32.01
CA VAL A 199 13.56 5.29 -31.24
C VAL A 199 14.89 5.01 -30.54
N TYR A 200 15.59 6.07 -30.15
CA TYR A 200 16.61 5.99 -29.12
C TYR A 200 15.99 6.24 -27.75
N LEU A 201 16.52 5.59 -26.72
CA LEU A 201 16.16 5.83 -25.34
C LEU A 201 17.41 6.08 -24.50
N SER A 202 17.42 7.19 -23.77
CA SER A 202 18.46 7.45 -22.77
C SER A 202 18.20 6.61 -21.53
N LYS A 203 19.22 5.86 -21.09
CA LYS A 203 19.17 5.04 -19.87
C LYS A 203 19.54 5.82 -18.61
N GLY A 204 19.91 7.09 -18.72
CA GLY A 204 20.34 7.95 -17.61
C GLY A 204 21.74 7.66 -17.06
N ASP A 205 22.36 6.56 -17.49
CA ASP A 205 23.75 6.17 -17.16
C ASP A 205 24.78 6.75 -18.16
N GLY A 206 24.36 7.72 -18.98
CA GLY A 206 25.18 8.29 -20.05
C GLY A 206 25.19 7.48 -21.34
N ASN A 207 24.35 6.45 -21.47
CA ASN A 207 24.19 5.66 -22.70
C ASN A 207 22.81 5.84 -23.36
N LEU A 208 22.81 5.74 -24.69
CA LEU A 208 21.60 5.55 -25.50
C LEU A 208 21.48 4.10 -25.92
N VAL A 209 20.25 3.58 -25.89
CA VAL A 209 19.91 2.29 -26.48
C VAL A 209 18.95 2.51 -27.65
N LEU A 210 19.16 1.80 -28.76
CA LEU A 210 18.19 1.75 -29.85
C LEU A 210 17.06 0.80 -29.44
N SER A 211 15.82 1.24 -29.55
CA SER A 211 14.65 0.50 -29.06
C SER A 211 13.46 0.62 -30.00
N TRP A 212 12.62 -0.41 -30.01
CA TRP A 212 11.27 -0.33 -30.54
C TRP A 212 10.35 0.20 -29.44
N LYS A 213 9.80 1.40 -29.65
CA LYS A 213 8.66 1.91 -28.90
C LYS A 213 7.40 1.24 -29.42
N VAL A 214 6.89 0.26 -28.70
CA VAL A 214 5.71 -0.51 -29.04
C VAL A 214 4.54 -0.03 -28.20
N GLU A 215 3.49 0.46 -28.86
CA GLU A 215 2.26 0.90 -28.20
C GLU A 215 1.18 -0.16 -28.35
N THR A 216 0.62 -0.62 -27.23
CA THR A 216 -0.47 -1.59 -27.17
C THR A 216 -1.57 -1.10 -26.24
N ASP A 217 -2.71 -0.77 -26.83
CA ASP A 217 -3.95 -0.46 -26.12
C ASP A 217 -4.74 -1.76 -25.93
N VAL A 218 -4.67 -2.31 -24.73
CA VAL A 218 -5.26 -3.61 -24.34
C VAL A 218 -6.41 -3.40 -23.37
N ASP A 219 -7.18 -2.32 -23.57
CA ASP A 219 -8.36 -1.92 -22.81
C ASP A 219 -8.08 -1.48 -21.35
N SER A 220 -7.73 -2.42 -20.48
CA SER A 220 -7.25 -2.19 -19.10
C SER A 220 -6.25 -1.09 -18.91
N ASN A 221 -5.33 -1.07 -19.85
CA ASN A 221 -3.96 -0.63 -19.72
C ASN A 221 -3.58 -0.25 -21.14
N TRP A 222 -2.88 0.86 -21.25
CA TRP A 222 -2.36 1.31 -22.51
C TRP A 222 -0.86 1.42 -22.33
N LEU A 223 -0.16 0.40 -22.81
CA LEU A 223 1.28 0.28 -22.60
C LEU A 223 2.04 0.92 -23.74
N VAL A 224 3.02 1.73 -23.38
CA VAL A 224 4.12 2.18 -24.25
C VAL A 224 5.39 1.48 -23.76
N SER A 225 5.81 0.45 -24.49
CA SER A 225 6.95 -0.40 -24.11
C SER A 225 8.17 -0.11 -24.97
N TYR A 226 9.35 -0.04 -24.37
CA TYR A 226 10.62 0.21 -25.06
C TYR A 226 11.44 -1.07 -25.08
N VAL A 227 11.35 -1.82 -26.18
CA VAL A 227 12.06 -3.09 -26.35
C VAL A 227 13.39 -2.87 -27.03
N ASP A 228 14.46 -3.51 -26.57
CA ASP A 228 15.77 -3.44 -27.23
C ASP A 228 15.66 -3.82 -28.70
N ALA A 229 16.22 -3.00 -29.58
CA ALA A 229 16.11 -3.21 -31.02
C ALA A 229 16.93 -4.42 -31.51
N LYS A 230 17.89 -4.93 -30.73
CA LYS A 230 18.70 -6.13 -31.04
C LYS A 230 18.21 -7.37 -30.30
N ASP A 231 17.77 -7.21 -29.05
CA ASP A 231 17.27 -8.30 -28.21
C ASP A 231 15.81 -8.08 -27.80
N ASN A 232 14.89 -8.62 -28.61
CA ASN A 232 13.45 -8.48 -28.39
C ASN A 232 12.93 -9.08 -27.06
N LYS A 233 13.76 -9.79 -26.29
CA LYS A 233 13.40 -10.27 -24.95
C LYS A 233 13.72 -9.27 -23.84
N LYS A 234 14.46 -8.21 -24.16
CA LYS A 234 14.88 -7.19 -23.21
C LYS A 234 13.99 -5.96 -23.37
N VAL A 235 13.10 -5.75 -22.41
CA VAL A 235 12.37 -4.49 -22.28
C VAL A 235 13.18 -3.54 -21.40
N HIS A 236 13.48 -2.36 -21.92
CA HIS A 236 14.24 -1.34 -21.20
C HIS A 236 13.35 -0.52 -20.28
N ASN A 237 12.15 -0.19 -20.74
CA ASN A 237 11.22 0.72 -20.07
C ASN A 237 9.76 0.44 -20.46
N VAL A 238 8.80 0.81 -19.60
CA VAL A 238 7.36 0.80 -19.92
C VAL A 238 6.65 1.98 -19.27
N VAL A 239 5.64 2.51 -19.94
CA VAL A 239 4.68 3.50 -19.41
C VAL A 239 3.28 2.91 -19.59
N ASP A 240 2.45 2.95 -18.56
CA ASP A 240 1.02 2.62 -18.66
C ASP A 240 0.21 3.92 -18.59
N TYR A 241 -0.71 4.14 -19.52
CA TYR A 241 -1.61 5.31 -19.48
C TYR A 241 -2.88 5.08 -18.66
N VAL A 242 -3.11 3.89 -18.09
CA VAL A 242 -4.20 3.63 -17.14
C VAL A 242 -3.62 3.41 -15.74
N ASP A 243 -4.06 4.22 -14.76
CA ASP A 243 -3.35 4.42 -13.48
C ASP A 243 -4.06 3.80 -12.25
N ASP A 244 -5.15 3.02 -12.40
CA ASP A 244 -5.92 2.44 -11.27
C ASP A 244 -6.30 0.94 -11.49
N PHE A 245 -5.76 -0.02 -10.72
CA PHE A 245 -6.05 -1.46 -10.85
C PHE A 245 -7.30 -1.94 -10.09
N ALA A 246 -7.62 -1.33 -8.94
CA ALA A 246 -8.80 -1.57 -8.11
C ALA A 246 -9.15 -0.37 -7.22
N THR A 247 -10.43 -0.19 -6.91
CA THR A 247 -10.91 0.78 -5.92
C THR A 247 -11.72 0.10 -4.82
N MET A 248 -11.62 0.61 -3.59
CA MET A 248 -12.36 0.10 -2.43
C MET A 248 -12.93 1.25 -1.61
N GLU A 249 -14.24 1.27 -1.38
CA GLU A 249 -14.86 2.24 -0.47
C GLU A 249 -14.89 1.67 0.95
N VAL A 250 -14.12 2.25 1.88
CA VAL A 250 -13.89 1.71 3.22
C VAL A 250 -13.71 2.81 4.27
N PHE A 251 -13.89 2.48 5.55
CA PHE A 251 -13.26 3.21 6.64
C PHE A 251 -11.77 2.92 6.56
N ASP A 252 -10.97 3.97 6.44
CA ASP A 252 -9.54 3.82 6.24
C ASP A 252 -8.83 3.37 7.51
N TRP A 253 -7.54 3.05 7.38
CA TRP A 253 -6.74 2.57 8.50
C TRP A 253 -6.65 3.51 9.70
N ASN A 254 -6.96 4.80 9.55
CA ASN A 254 -6.86 5.77 10.63
C ASN A 254 -8.17 5.93 11.41
N LEU A 255 -9.23 5.24 10.99
CA LEU A 255 -10.54 5.21 11.65
C LEU A 255 -10.71 3.85 12.34
N ILE A 256 -10.81 3.86 13.67
CA ILE A 256 -11.00 2.64 14.45
C ILE A 256 -12.37 2.02 14.18
N ASP A 257 -13.39 2.87 14.10
CA ASP A 257 -14.76 2.45 13.90
C ASP A 257 -15.58 3.56 13.20
N PRO A 258 -16.80 3.24 12.72
CA PRO A 258 -17.67 4.19 12.02
C PRO A 258 -18.10 5.42 12.82
N GLY A 259 -17.83 5.47 14.13
CA GLY A 259 -18.07 6.64 14.95
C GLY A 259 -17.03 7.75 14.81
N GLU A 260 -15.88 7.46 14.20
CA GLU A 260 -14.74 8.41 14.11
C GLU A 260 -14.70 9.23 12.82
N GLY A 261 -15.39 8.82 11.75
CA GLY A 261 -15.35 9.53 10.47
C GLY A 261 -16.14 8.85 9.37
N ASP A 262 -16.00 9.37 8.15
CA ASP A 262 -16.67 8.85 6.96
C ASP A 262 -15.78 7.90 6.16
N ARG A 263 -16.41 7.03 5.36
CA ARG A 263 -15.72 6.17 4.40
C ARG A 263 -15.11 7.00 3.27
N LYS A 264 -14.06 6.47 2.64
CA LYS A 264 -13.50 7.01 1.39
C LYS A 264 -13.18 5.91 0.40
N VAL A 265 -13.14 6.29 -0.88
CA VAL A 265 -12.63 5.43 -1.94
C VAL A 265 -11.11 5.48 -1.91
N LEU A 266 -10.49 4.31 -1.78
CA LEU A 266 -9.05 4.10 -1.88
C LEU A 266 -8.73 3.41 -3.20
N THR A 267 -7.73 3.91 -3.90
CA THR A 267 -7.16 3.27 -5.10
C THR A 267 -5.93 2.47 -4.72
N ASP A 268 -5.83 1.24 -5.22
CA ASP A 268 -4.66 0.37 -5.11
C ASP A 268 -3.99 0.32 -3.72
N PRO A 269 -4.74 0.04 -2.64
CA PRO A 269 -4.29 0.25 -1.26
C PRO A 269 -3.19 -0.71 -0.77
N TRP A 270 -2.73 -1.66 -1.59
CA TRP A 270 -1.71 -2.64 -1.21
C TRP A 270 -0.31 -2.07 -1.21
N ASN A 271 0.56 -2.65 -0.39
CA ASN A 271 1.99 -2.42 -0.49
C ASN A 271 2.63 -3.51 -1.37
N VAL A 272 3.21 -3.14 -2.52
CA VAL A 272 3.79 -4.10 -3.47
C VAL A 272 5.01 -4.86 -2.94
N GLU A 273 5.70 -4.35 -1.92
CA GLU A 273 6.84 -5.06 -1.31
C GLU A 273 6.37 -6.27 -0.48
N THR A 274 5.23 -6.12 0.20
CA THR A 274 4.68 -7.13 1.11
C THR A 274 3.59 -7.97 0.44
N SER A 275 2.90 -7.39 -0.54
CA SER A 275 1.87 -7.99 -1.39
C SER A 275 2.27 -7.86 -2.87
N PRO A 276 3.32 -8.57 -3.35
CA PRO A 276 3.87 -8.43 -4.71
C PRO A 276 2.91 -8.86 -5.82
N PHE A 277 1.83 -9.56 -5.46
CA PHE A 277 0.78 -9.95 -6.39
C PHE A 277 -0.46 -9.04 -6.30
N THR A 278 -0.37 -7.90 -5.60
CA THR A 278 -1.53 -7.16 -5.08
C THR A 278 -2.34 -8.00 -4.08
N TRP A 279 -3.46 -7.48 -3.59
CA TRP A 279 -4.39 -8.27 -2.76
C TRP A 279 -5.31 -9.18 -3.59
N PHE A 280 -5.36 -9.02 -4.91
CA PHE A 280 -6.31 -9.70 -5.80
C PHE A 280 -5.67 -10.80 -6.65
N SER A 281 -4.51 -11.32 -6.25
CA SER A 281 -3.86 -12.45 -6.93
C SER A 281 -3.09 -13.30 -5.95
N ASP A 282 -2.89 -14.58 -6.28
CA ASP A 282 -1.99 -15.49 -5.58
C ASP A 282 -0.69 -15.77 -6.39
N GLY A 283 -0.44 -14.97 -7.42
CA GLY A 283 0.69 -15.13 -8.34
C GLY A 283 0.46 -16.16 -9.45
N THR A 284 -0.62 -16.95 -9.38
CA THR A 284 -1.04 -17.85 -10.46
C THR A 284 -2.37 -17.42 -11.06
N THR A 285 -3.33 -17.08 -10.20
CA THR A 285 -4.68 -16.66 -10.56
C THR A 285 -4.90 -15.25 -10.04
N ASN A 286 -5.37 -14.37 -10.92
CA ASN A 286 -5.89 -13.08 -10.51
C ASN A 286 -7.41 -13.17 -10.36
N TYR A 287 -7.93 -12.44 -9.40
CA TYR A 287 -9.31 -12.49 -8.95
C TYR A 287 -10.01 -11.15 -9.19
N THR A 288 -11.30 -11.22 -9.48
CA THR A 288 -12.21 -10.06 -9.60
C THR A 288 -13.13 -9.97 -8.38
N THR A 289 -12.71 -10.56 -7.27
CA THR A 289 -13.47 -10.69 -6.02
C THR A 289 -12.53 -10.57 -4.83
N THR A 290 -13.05 -10.47 -3.60
CA THR A 290 -12.28 -10.33 -2.34
C THR A 290 -11.53 -11.61 -1.97
N ARG A 291 -10.54 -11.96 -2.80
CA ARG A 291 -9.67 -13.14 -2.69
C ARG A 291 -8.31 -12.83 -3.32
N GLY A 292 -7.25 -13.29 -2.68
CA GLY A 292 -5.90 -13.31 -3.25
C GLY A 292 -4.92 -14.03 -2.34
N ASN A 293 -3.66 -13.59 -2.34
CA ASN A 293 -2.58 -14.28 -1.66
C ASN A 293 -2.75 -14.31 -0.13
N ASN A 294 -3.18 -13.21 0.48
CA ASN A 294 -3.14 -13.06 1.93
C ASN A 294 -4.44 -13.56 2.59
N ALA A 295 -5.57 -13.45 1.88
CA ALA A 295 -6.88 -13.76 2.43
C ALA A 295 -7.94 -14.11 1.37
N ILE A 296 -9.01 -14.75 1.83
CA ILE A 296 -10.27 -14.98 1.11
C ILE A 296 -11.45 -14.57 2.02
N ALA A 297 -12.22 -13.57 1.59
CA ALA A 297 -13.34 -13.03 2.36
C ALA A 297 -14.70 -13.39 1.75
N GLN A 298 -15.67 -13.67 2.62
CA GLN A 298 -17.04 -14.06 2.27
C GLN A 298 -18.02 -13.79 3.41
N ASN A 299 -19.31 -13.74 3.08
CA ASN A 299 -20.39 -13.86 4.04
C ASN A 299 -20.54 -15.32 4.50
N ASN A 300 -20.90 -15.55 5.77
CA ASN A 300 -21.17 -16.90 6.28
C ASN A 300 -22.40 -16.96 7.21
N PRO A 301 -23.60 -16.69 6.71
CA PRO A 301 -24.80 -16.54 7.55
C PRO A 301 -25.24 -17.89 8.16
N SER A 302 -24.73 -19.01 7.65
CA SER A 302 -25.04 -20.36 8.15
C SER A 302 -24.16 -20.79 9.32
N GLY A 303 -23.02 -20.12 9.56
CA GLY A 303 -22.04 -20.50 10.58
C GLY A 303 -21.22 -21.77 10.29
N ASN A 304 -21.47 -22.43 9.16
CA ASN A 304 -20.82 -23.70 8.82
C ASN A 304 -19.38 -23.51 8.33
N ASP A 305 -18.64 -24.62 8.21
CA ASP A 305 -17.24 -24.64 7.77
C ASP A 305 -16.97 -24.31 6.29
N PRO A 306 -17.83 -24.65 5.30
CA PRO A 306 -17.56 -24.33 3.90
C PRO A 306 -17.47 -22.81 3.66
N TYR A 307 -16.44 -22.39 2.92
CA TYR A 307 -16.18 -20.98 2.62
C TYR A 307 -15.94 -20.72 1.12
N ILE A 308 -15.39 -21.69 0.39
CA ILE A 308 -14.89 -21.48 -0.98
C ILE A 308 -15.97 -20.97 -1.95
N ASN A 309 -17.20 -21.48 -1.81
CA ASN A 309 -18.35 -21.12 -2.66
C ASN A 309 -19.34 -20.17 -1.98
N ASN A 310 -19.02 -19.68 -0.78
CA ASN A 310 -19.88 -18.70 -0.11
C ASN A 310 -19.88 -17.38 -0.87
N TYR A 311 -20.94 -16.60 -0.62
CA TYR A 311 -21.14 -15.33 -1.29
C TYR A 311 -20.01 -14.34 -0.99
N ARG A 312 -19.55 -13.68 -2.06
CA ARG A 312 -18.63 -12.56 -2.04
C ARG A 312 -18.86 -11.68 -3.27
N PRO A 313 -18.70 -10.35 -3.15
CA PRO A 313 -18.86 -9.45 -4.28
C PRO A 313 -17.87 -9.80 -5.39
N ASN A 314 -18.33 -9.74 -6.64
CA ASN A 314 -17.50 -9.94 -7.82
C ASN A 314 -17.69 -8.74 -8.75
N SER A 315 -16.62 -8.01 -9.02
CA SER A 315 -16.58 -6.83 -9.87
C SER A 315 -15.46 -7.01 -10.89
N ALA A 316 -15.83 -7.08 -12.17
CA ALA A 316 -14.88 -7.33 -13.27
C ALA A 316 -13.82 -6.23 -13.37
N ASP A 317 -14.19 -5.00 -13.02
CA ASP A 317 -13.35 -3.80 -12.95
C ASP A 317 -12.72 -3.56 -11.57
N ARG A 318 -12.91 -4.49 -10.61
CA ARG A 318 -12.40 -4.41 -9.23
C ARG A 318 -12.76 -3.10 -8.51
N LYS A 319 -13.97 -2.58 -8.76
CA LYS A 319 -14.59 -1.48 -8.02
C LYS A 319 -15.45 -2.01 -6.88
N PHE A 320 -14.83 -2.15 -5.72
CA PHE A 320 -15.47 -2.60 -4.48
C PHE A 320 -16.03 -1.41 -3.70
N GLU A 321 -16.92 -0.65 -4.34
CA GLU A 321 -17.55 0.55 -3.81
C GLU A 321 -19.04 0.25 -3.54
N TYR A 322 -19.34 -0.16 -2.31
CA TYR A 322 -20.68 -0.62 -1.93
C TYR A 322 -21.30 0.28 -0.87
N PRO A 323 -22.61 0.53 -0.95
CA PRO A 323 -23.30 1.41 -0.01
C PRO A 323 -23.25 0.84 1.41
N TYR A 324 -22.98 1.72 2.37
CA TYR A 324 -23.04 1.42 3.80
C TYR A 324 -23.62 2.61 4.55
N THR A 325 -24.54 2.33 5.47
CA THR A 325 -24.98 3.30 6.48
C THR A 325 -25.25 2.57 7.79
N ASN A 326 -24.97 3.24 8.90
CA ASN A 326 -25.05 2.66 10.24
C ASN A 326 -26.49 2.39 10.74
N ASP A 327 -27.50 2.88 10.01
CA ASP A 327 -28.92 2.79 10.31
C ASP A 327 -29.66 1.66 9.56
N LYS A 328 -28.97 0.93 8.69
CA LYS A 328 -29.53 -0.20 7.92
C LYS A 328 -29.41 -1.55 8.63
N ASP A 329 -30.22 -2.52 8.20
CA ASP A 329 -30.04 -3.91 8.61
C ASP A 329 -28.73 -4.46 8.03
N PRO A 330 -27.92 -5.23 8.79
CA PRO A 330 -26.68 -5.80 8.29
C PRO A 330 -26.76 -6.61 7.00
N ASN A 331 -27.92 -7.21 6.71
CA ASN A 331 -28.14 -7.93 5.45
C ASN A 331 -28.18 -7.01 4.23
N GLU A 332 -28.36 -5.70 4.40
CA GLU A 332 -28.42 -4.72 3.31
C GLU A 332 -27.05 -4.22 2.84
N TYR A 333 -25.99 -4.46 3.62
CA TYR A 333 -24.63 -3.98 3.34
C TYR A 333 -23.56 -5.07 3.41
N VAL A 334 -23.94 -6.32 3.12
CA VAL A 334 -23.04 -7.49 3.14
C VAL A 334 -21.80 -7.26 2.26
N ASP A 335 -21.95 -6.68 1.07
CA ASP A 335 -20.82 -6.41 0.19
C ASP A 335 -19.83 -5.41 0.79
N ALA A 336 -20.32 -4.32 1.39
CA ALA A 336 -19.46 -3.36 2.09
C ALA A 336 -18.74 -4.00 3.29
N SER A 337 -19.42 -4.91 3.99
CA SER A 337 -18.86 -5.65 5.14
C SER A 337 -17.73 -6.61 4.71
N ILE A 338 -17.93 -7.37 3.63
CA ILE A 338 -16.89 -8.26 3.07
C ILE A 338 -15.69 -7.43 2.60
N THR A 339 -15.94 -6.33 1.88
CA THR A 339 -14.91 -5.40 1.41
C THR A 339 -14.10 -4.79 2.55
N GLN A 340 -14.76 -4.32 3.61
CA GLN A 340 -14.07 -3.75 4.78
C GLN A 340 -13.21 -4.79 5.49
N LEU A 341 -13.74 -5.98 5.75
CA LEU A 341 -13.00 -7.05 6.41
C LEU A 341 -11.77 -7.47 5.58
N PHE A 342 -11.94 -7.55 4.26
CA PHE A 342 -10.85 -7.85 3.33
C PHE A 342 -9.77 -6.75 3.33
N TYR A 343 -10.17 -5.48 3.27
CA TYR A 343 -9.25 -4.33 3.34
C TYR A 343 -8.44 -4.34 4.63
N THR A 344 -9.11 -4.35 5.79
CA THR A 344 -8.44 -4.24 7.10
C THR A 344 -7.48 -5.41 7.33
N SER A 345 -7.87 -6.63 6.94
CA SER A 345 -7.04 -7.82 7.12
C SER A 345 -5.81 -7.84 6.19
N ASN A 346 -5.96 -7.41 4.92
CA ASN A 346 -4.83 -7.34 4.00
C ASN A 346 -3.85 -6.21 4.37
N LEU A 347 -4.36 -5.05 4.80
CA LEU A 347 -3.48 -3.97 5.24
C LEU A 347 -2.72 -4.36 6.52
N PHE A 348 -3.38 -5.03 7.46
CA PHE A 348 -2.68 -5.52 8.66
C PHE A 348 -1.68 -6.64 8.36
N HIS A 349 -1.95 -7.49 7.36
CA HIS A 349 -0.93 -8.39 6.81
C HIS A 349 0.31 -7.60 6.36
N ASP A 350 0.13 -6.55 5.55
CA ASP A 350 1.23 -5.73 5.03
C ASP A 350 2.01 -5.01 6.15
N VAL A 351 1.32 -4.48 7.15
CA VAL A 351 1.93 -3.88 8.35
C VAL A 351 2.73 -4.92 9.15
N ALA A 352 2.12 -6.08 9.45
CA ALA A 352 2.78 -7.14 10.21
C ALA A 352 4.00 -7.71 9.46
N TYR A 353 3.91 -7.81 8.13
CA TYR A 353 5.02 -8.21 7.26
C TYR A 353 6.21 -7.29 7.42
N LYS A 354 6.00 -5.97 7.31
CA LYS A 354 7.04 -4.95 7.53
C LYS A 354 7.67 -5.07 8.92
N LEU A 355 6.88 -5.39 9.93
CA LEU A 355 7.36 -5.58 11.30
C LEU A 355 8.05 -6.95 11.53
N GLY A 356 8.07 -7.84 10.54
CA GLY A 356 8.85 -9.09 10.56
C GLY A 356 8.03 -10.38 10.55
N PHE A 357 6.70 -10.31 10.47
CA PHE A 357 5.85 -11.49 10.26
C PHE A 357 5.81 -11.87 8.77
N THR A 358 6.93 -12.43 8.31
CA THR A 358 7.16 -12.84 6.92
C THR A 358 6.85 -14.31 6.70
N GLU A 359 7.04 -14.79 5.47
CA GLU A 359 6.80 -16.18 5.06
C GLU A 359 7.59 -17.15 5.93
N ALA A 360 8.90 -16.92 6.12
CA ALA A 360 9.74 -17.75 6.98
C ALA A 360 9.32 -17.73 8.46
N ALA A 361 8.68 -16.65 8.91
CA ALA A 361 8.12 -16.52 10.25
C ALA A 361 6.70 -17.13 10.36
N GLY A 362 6.21 -17.79 9.30
CA GLY A 362 4.91 -18.46 9.29
C GLY A 362 3.74 -17.50 9.18
N ASN A 363 3.85 -16.50 8.30
CA ASN A 363 2.73 -15.64 7.94
C ASN A 363 1.64 -16.39 7.16
N PHE A 364 0.60 -15.67 6.76
CA PHE A 364 -0.60 -16.26 6.14
C PHE A 364 -0.64 -15.92 4.65
N GLN A 365 -0.16 -16.83 3.81
CA GLN A 365 -0.11 -16.62 2.36
C GLN A 365 -0.40 -17.92 1.59
N VAL A 366 -1.12 -17.80 0.46
CA VAL A 366 -1.27 -18.93 -0.48
C VAL A 366 0.10 -19.27 -1.09
N ASN A 367 0.78 -18.26 -1.60
CA ASN A 367 2.03 -18.37 -2.33
C ASN A 367 3.12 -17.52 -1.65
N ASN A 368 4.12 -18.21 -1.10
CA ASN A 368 5.24 -17.58 -0.40
C ASN A 368 6.34 -17.08 -1.33
N ASN A 369 6.17 -17.20 -2.65
CA ASN A 369 7.11 -16.72 -3.66
C ASN A 369 8.58 -17.16 -3.45
N GLY A 370 8.77 -18.38 -2.92
CA GLY A 370 10.10 -18.92 -2.62
C GLY A 370 10.83 -18.31 -1.42
N LYS A 371 10.17 -17.47 -0.59
CA LYS A 371 10.77 -16.76 0.56
C LYS A 371 10.85 -17.58 1.87
N GLY A 372 10.47 -18.85 1.85
CA GLY A 372 10.48 -19.75 3.01
C GLY A 372 9.09 -20.00 3.60
N GLY A 373 9.02 -20.67 4.76
CA GLY A 373 7.75 -21.07 5.40
C GLY A 373 6.96 -22.12 4.61
N LYS A 374 5.69 -22.30 4.99
CA LYS A 374 4.74 -23.16 4.29
C LYS A 374 3.50 -22.37 3.88
N GLY A 375 3.36 -22.11 2.59
CA GLY A 375 2.17 -21.44 2.05
C GLY A 375 0.93 -22.34 2.02
N GLN A 376 -0.04 -21.96 1.20
CA GLN A 376 -1.41 -22.51 1.16
C GLN A 376 -2.21 -22.21 2.42
N ASP A 377 -1.92 -21.09 3.08
CA ASP A 377 -2.47 -20.77 4.40
C ASP A 377 -2.92 -19.32 4.58
N SER A 378 -3.39 -18.69 3.50
CA SER A 378 -4.14 -17.43 3.56
C SER A 378 -5.29 -17.47 4.56
N VAL A 379 -5.65 -16.32 5.13
CA VAL A 379 -6.73 -16.24 6.11
C VAL A 379 -8.11 -16.41 5.47
N ILE A 380 -8.93 -17.31 6.02
CA ILE A 380 -10.36 -17.40 5.72
C ILE A 380 -11.08 -16.33 6.56
N LEU A 381 -11.67 -15.33 5.90
CA LEU A 381 -12.34 -14.19 6.54
C LEU A 381 -13.87 -14.30 6.38
N ASN A 382 -14.56 -14.74 7.43
CA ASN A 382 -16.01 -14.80 7.45
C ASN A 382 -16.60 -13.54 8.09
N THR A 383 -17.37 -12.78 7.32
CA THR A 383 -18.18 -11.68 7.86
C THR A 383 -19.61 -12.10 8.16
N GLN A 384 -20.24 -11.43 9.14
CA GLN A 384 -21.59 -11.68 9.62
C GLN A 384 -21.85 -13.18 9.83
N ASP A 385 -20.87 -13.84 10.43
CA ASP A 385 -20.85 -15.29 10.57
C ASP A 385 -21.98 -15.72 11.53
N GLY A 386 -22.81 -16.65 11.08
CA GLY A 386 -24.02 -17.10 11.79
C GLY A 386 -23.76 -18.05 12.96
N ASP A 387 -22.50 -18.40 13.23
CA ASP A 387 -22.10 -19.25 14.36
C ASP A 387 -22.26 -18.54 15.72
N GLY A 388 -22.39 -17.21 15.72
CA GLY A 388 -22.53 -16.46 16.97
C GLY A 388 -22.96 -14.99 16.82
N PHE A 389 -23.07 -14.34 17.97
CA PHE A 389 -23.30 -12.90 18.12
C PHE A 389 -22.44 -12.36 19.25
N ASN A 390 -22.20 -11.05 19.27
CA ASN A 390 -21.51 -10.32 20.35
C ASN A 390 -20.11 -10.85 20.68
N ASN A 391 -19.40 -11.34 19.66
CA ASN A 391 -18.04 -11.84 19.80
C ASN A 391 -17.32 -11.78 18.43
N ALA A 392 -16.08 -12.23 18.39
CA ALA A 392 -15.39 -12.69 17.19
C ALA A 392 -14.43 -13.83 17.61
N ASN A 393 -13.78 -14.50 16.65
CA ASN A 393 -12.69 -15.42 16.97
C ASN A 393 -11.77 -15.67 15.78
N PHE A 394 -10.57 -16.14 16.12
CA PHE A 394 -9.56 -16.57 15.17
C PHE A 394 -8.99 -17.95 15.53
N ALA A 395 -9.13 -18.91 14.62
CA ALA A 395 -8.52 -20.23 14.74
C ALA A 395 -7.17 -20.28 14.01
N THR A 396 -6.10 -20.63 14.73
CA THR A 396 -4.72 -20.63 14.21
C THR A 396 -4.12 -22.03 14.17
N PRO A 397 -4.30 -22.78 13.06
CA PRO A 397 -3.54 -24.01 12.87
C PRO A 397 -2.06 -23.71 12.54
N PRO A 398 -1.16 -24.70 12.66
CA PRO A 398 0.24 -24.55 12.28
C PRO A 398 0.44 -24.08 10.83
N ASP A 399 1.63 -23.53 10.56
CA ASP A 399 2.10 -23.08 9.25
C ASP A 399 1.80 -24.08 8.12
N GLY A 400 1.25 -23.58 7.01
CA GLY A 400 0.76 -24.38 5.89
C GLY A 400 -0.67 -24.89 6.01
N GLN A 401 -1.43 -24.42 7.00
CA GLN A 401 -2.87 -24.65 7.11
C GLN A 401 -3.60 -23.31 7.28
N MET A 402 -4.68 -23.12 6.51
CA MET A 402 -5.44 -21.87 6.53
C MET A 402 -6.04 -21.58 7.92
N PRO A 403 -5.72 -20.43 8.53
CA PRO A 403 -6.44 -19.96 9.69
C PRO A 403 -7.82 -19.43 9.30
N ARG A 404 -8.66 -19.24 10.31
CA ARG A 404 -10.05 -18.81 10.10
C ARG A 404 -10.46 -17.75 11.10
N MET A 405 -10.79 -16.57 10.59
CA MET A 405 -11.41 -15.48 11.33
C MET A 405 -12.92 -15.50 11.13
N ARG A 406 -13.67 -15.39 12.23
CA ARG A 406 -15.14 -15.27 12.22
C ARG A 406 -15.53 -13.96 12.91
N MET A 407 -16.09 -13.04 12.13
CA MET A 407 -16.62 -11.77 12.61
C MET A 407 -18.13 -11.87 12.77
N TYR A 408 -18.64 -11.48 13.93
CA TYR A 408 -20.07 -11.58 14.24
C TYR A 408 -20.79 -10.23 14.28
N LEU A 409 -22.12 -10.29 14.22
CA LEU A 409 -22.97 -9.16 14.53
C LEU A 409 -23.10 -8.97 16.05
N PHE A 410 -23.19 -7.71 16.47
CA PHE A 410 -23.41 -7.30 17.85
C PHE A 410 -24.85 -6.80 18.02
N THR A 411 -25.54 -7.33 19.04
CA THR A 411 -26.96 -7.12 19.30
C THR A 411 -27.23 -6.09 20.40
N SER A 412 -26.20 -5.36 20.82
CA SER A 412 -26.27 -4.32 21.87
C SER A 412 -26.82 -2.98 21.39
N SER A 413 -27.13 -2.85 20.11
CA SER A 413 -27.74 -1.67 19.48
C SER A 413 -28.91 -2.06 18.57
N THR A 414 -29.70 -1.07 18.15
CA THR A 414 -30.69 -1.21 17.08
C THR A 414 -30.46 -0.10 16.05
N PRO A 415 -30.13 -0.42 14.78
CA PRO A 415 -29.85 -1.76 14.26
C PRO A 415 -28.60 -2.42 14.90
N ARG A 416 -28.40 -3.72 14.63
CA ARG A 416 -27.21 -4.46 15.05
C ARG A 416 -25.96 -3.85 14.43
N ARG A 417 -24.85 -3.85 15.16
CA ARG A 417 -23.54 -3.40 14.65
C ARG A 417 -22.75 -4.58 14.10
N ASP A 418 -22.09 -4.39 12.98
CA ASP A 418 -21.26 -5.41 12.33
C ASP A 418 -19.79 -5.20 12.70
N SER A 419 -19.18 -6.20 13.34
CA SER A 419 -17.81 -6.09 13.85
C SER A 419 -16.75 -6.03 12.75
N SER A 420 -17.08 -6.36 11.51
CA SER A 420 -16.17 -6.17 10.37
C SER A 420 -15.82 -4.71 10.08
N PHE A 421 -16.61 -3.76 10.60
CA PHE A 421 -16.32 -2.32 10.50
C PHE A 421 -15.56 -1.76 11.71
N ASP A 422 -15.33 -2.54 12.76
CA ASP A 422 -14.50 -2.15 13.90
C ASP A 422 -13.08 -2.69 13.69
N GLN A 423 -12.19 -1.81 13.24
CA GLN A 423 -10.79 -2.13 12.98
C GLN A 423 -10.13 -2.78 14.19
N SER A 424 -10.45 -2.30 15.40
CA SER A 424 -9.82 -2.82 16.63
C SER A 424 -10.14 -4.29 16.85
N VAL A 425 -11.36 -4.73 16.50
CA VAL A 425 -11.77 -6.14 16.59
C VAL A 425 -11.06 -6.96 15.52
N VAL A 426 -11.02 -6.50 14.26
CA VAL A 426 -10.36 -7.25 13.17
C VAL A 426 -8.86 -7.43 13.45
N VAL A 427 -8.17 -6.37 13.89
CA VAL A 427 -6.74 -6.42 14.24
C VAL A 427 -6.50 -7.30 15.46
N HIS A 428 -7.39 -7.26 16.46
CA HIS A 428 -7.34 -8.15 17.61
C HIS A 428 -7.39 -9.63 17.19
N GLU A 429 -8.37 -10.00 16.37
CA GLU A 429 -8.51 -11.38 15.90
C GLU A 429 -7.32 -11.81 15.06
N TYR A 430 -6.85 -10.97 14.14
CA TYR A 430 -5.68 -11.30 13.31
C TYR A 430 -4.42 -11.49 14.17
N THR A 431 -4.28 -10.72 15.25
CA THR A 431 -3.14 -10.82 16.18
C THR A 431 -3.14 -12.12 16.97
N HIS A 432 -4.29 -12.77 17.19
CA HIS A 432 -4.28 -14.15 17.68
C HIS A 432 -3.57 -15.09 16.72
N GLY A 433 -3.74 -14.89 15.42
CA GLY A 433 -2.99 -15.58 14.37
C GLY A 433 -1.48 -15.37 14.52
N ILE A 434 -1.05 -14.11 14.57
CA ILE A 434 0.37 -13.72 14.68
C ILE A 434 0.99 -14.33 15.94
N SER A 435 0.40 -14.08 17.10
CA SER A 435 0.96 -14.50 18.39
C SER A 435 1.05 -16.03 18.52
N ASN A 436 0.09 -16.79 17.98
CA ASN A 436 0.14 -18.25 17.97
C ASN A 436 1.14 -18.82 16.95
N ARG A 437 1.35 -18.18 15.79
CA ARG A 437 2.36 -18.61 14.79
C ARG A 437 3.78 -18.33 15.28
N LEU A 438 4.00 -17.19 15.92
CA LEU A 438 5.34 -16.78 16.37
C LEU A 438 5.77 -17.52 17.65
N THR A 439 4.88 -17.64 18.64
CA THR A 439 5.24 -18.24 19.94
C THR A 439 5.51 -19.73 19.81
N GLY A 440 6.74 -20.16 20.13
CA GLY A 440 7.15 -21.56 19.99
C GLY A 440 7.39 -22.02 18.55
N GLY A 441 7.35 -21.08 17.59
CA GLY A 441 7.67 -21.25 16.19
C GLY A 441 6.48 -21.73 15.30
N PRO A 442 6.55 -21.48 13.98
CA PRO A 442 5.41 -21.63 13.06
C PRO A 442 4.76 -23.01 13.02
N ALA A 443 5.53 -24.06 13.32
CA ALA A 443 5.05 -25.43 13.31
C ALA A 443 4.23 -25.83 14.55
N ASN A 444 4.18 -25.00 15.60
CA ASN A 444 3.55 -25.35 16.87
C ASN A 444 2.66 -24.23 17.46
N THR A 445 1.40 -24.20 17.06
CA THR A 445 0.42 -23.21 17.54
C THR A 445 -0.25 -23.58 18.87
N LYS A 446 0.30 -24.53 19.63
CA LYS A 446 -0.18 -24.92 20.97
C LYS A 446 0.57 -24.21 22.09
N CYS A 447 1.27 -23.13 21.76
CA CYS A 447 2.18 -22.45 22.67
C CYS A 447 1.58 -21.26 23.41
N LEU A 448 0.29 -21.00 23.23
CA LEU A 448 -0.51 -20.12 24.09
C LEU A 448 -1.74 -20.88 24.60
N SER A 449 -1.51 -21.93 25.39
CA SER A 449 -2.54 -22.87 25.86
C SER A 449 -2.77 -22.86 27.37
N THR A 450 -1.77 -22.47 28.18
CA THR A 450 -1.98 -22.26 29.62
C THR A 450 -2.80 -20.99 29.87
N THR A 451 -3.48 -20.88 31.02
CA THR A 451 -4.37 -19.75 31.33
C THR A 451 -3.67 -18.40 31.19
N GLU A 452 -2.47 -18.25 31.74
CA GLU A 452 -1.73 -16.99 31.66
C GLU A 452 -1.20 -16.72 30.24
N ALA A 453 -0.70 -17.75 29.54
CA ALA A 453 -0.25 -17.60 28.16
C ALA A 453 -1.39 -17.25 27.20
N ARG A 454 -2.58 -17.83 27.39
CA ARG A 454 -3.79 -17.41 26.67
C ARG A 454 -4.16 -15.97 26.97
N GLY A 455 -4.03 -15.56 28.23
CA GLY A 455 -4.20 -14.16 28.63
C GLY A 455 -3.20 -13.22 27.96
N LEU A 456 -1.93 -13.63 27.80
CA LEU A 456 -0.97 -12.87 26.99
C LEU A 456 -1.45 -12.73 25.54
N GLY A 457 -1.99 -13.80 24.96
CA GLY A 457 -2.66 -13.78 23.64
C GLY A 457 -3.70 -12.67 23.51
N GLU A 458 -4.66 -12.61 24.44
CA GLU A 458 -5.68 -11.56 24.51
C GLU A 458 -5.06 -10.15 24.64
N GLY A 459 -4.03 -10.03 25.48
CA GLY A 459 -3.38 -8.75 25.74
C GLY A 459 -2.55 -8.23 24.57
N TRP A 460 -1.84 -9.11 23.85
CA TRP A 460 -1.15 -8.72 22.61
C TRP A 460 -2.14 -8.31 21.53
N SER A 461 -3.26 -9.00 21.42
CA SER A 461 -4.32 -8.66 20.46
C SER A 461 -4.91 -7.28 20.73
N ASP A 462 -5.24 -6.95 21.99
CA ASP A 462 -5.68 -5.60 22.35
C ASP A 462 -4.60 -4.54 22.14
N PHE A 463 -3.36 -4.86 22.49
CA PHE A 463 -2.22 -3.96 22.32
C PHE A 463 -1.99 -3.64 20.83
N MET A 464 -1.92 -4.64 19.96
CA MET A 464 -1.66 -4.43 18.53
C MET A 464 -2.79 -3.65 17.85
N ALA A 465 -4.04 -3.89 18.24
CA ALA A 465 -5.19 -3.13 17.77
C ALA A 465 -5.04 -1.63 18.07
N TYR A 466 -4.83 -1.26 19.34
CA TYR A 466 -4.74 0.15 19.74
C TYR A 466 -3.40 0.81 19.44
N ALA A 467 -2.31 0.05 19.42
CA ALA A 467 -1.02 0.57 18.96
C ALA A 467 -1.09 0.91 17.46
N SER A 468 -1.78 0.12 16.64
CA SER A 468 -1.93 0.40 15.20
C SER A 468 -2.79 1.63 14.91
N SER A 469 -3.74 1.95 15.81
CA SER A 469 -4.63 3.10 15.67
C SER A 469 -4.21 4.33 16.46
N THR A 470 -3.05 4.30 17.14
CA THR A 470 -2.54 5.46 17.88
C THR A 470 -2.13 6.55 16.90
N ARG A 471 -2.77 7.72 16.99
CA ARG A 471 -2.57 8.87 16.08
C ARG A 471 -1.51 9.83 16.60
N SER A 472 -1.05 10.74 15.74
CA SER A 472 -0.05 11.75 16.09
C SER A 472 -0.57 12.79 17.09
N ASP A 473 -1.89 12.98 17.18
CA ASP A 473 -2.57 13.86 18.12
C ASP A 473 -2.95 13.21 19.46
N ASP A 474 -2.84 11.87 19.56
CA ASP A 474 -2.93 11.16 20.82
C ASP A 474 -1.75 11.52 21.73
N ASN A 475 -1.97 11.42 23.05
CA ASN A 475 -0.91 11.61 24.02
C ASN A 475 -1.02 10.60 25.17
N ARG A 476 0.00 10.59 26.04
CA ARG A 476 0.09 9.70 27.21
C ARG A 476 -1.17 9.66 28.09
N ASN A 477 -1.95 10.73 28.12
CA ASN A 477 -3.17 10.82 28.92
C ASN A 477 -4.43 10.35 28.19
N SER A 478 -4.35 9.96 26.91
CA SER A 478 -5.45 9.37 26.16
C SER A 478 -6.00 8.12 26.89
N VAL A 479 -7.33 7.99 26.87
CA VAL A 479 -8.07 6.91 27.53
C VAL A 479 -8.84 6.13 26.47
N ASN A 480 -8.45 4.87 26.27
CA ASN A 480 -8.96 4.05 25.17
C ASN A 480 -9.90 2.94 25.65
N ASN A 481 -11.14 2.98 25.19
CA ASN A 481 -12.19 2.01 25.52
C ASN A 481 -12.35 0.98 24.39
N PHE A 482 -11.80 -0.23 24.60
CA PHE A 482 -11.85 -1.30 23.61
C PHE A 482 -13.28 -1.68 23.22
N GLY A 483 -13.58 -1.69 21.91
CA GLY A 483 -14.85 -2.14 21.36
C GLY A 483 -16.07 -1.35 21.85
N HIS A 484 -15.91 -0.07 22.17
CA HIS A 484 -17.00 0.79 22.67
C HIS A 484 -18.10 0.98 21.61
N TRP A 485 -17.73 1.10 20.34
CA TRP A 485 -18.67 1.19 19.24
C TRP A 485 -19.45 -0.12 19.05
N ILE A 486 -18.82 -1.26 18.73
CA ILE A 486 -19.54 -2.55 18.57
C ILE A 486 -20.44 -2.90 19.76
N SER A 487 -19.99 -2.64 20.98
CA SER A 487 -20.71 -3.03 22.19
C SER A 487 -21.80 -2.04 22.60
N ASN A 488 -21.89 -0.89 21.92
CA ASN A 488 -22.78 0.21 22.27
C ASN A 488 -22.68 0.60 23.76
N LYS A 489 -21.46 0.56 24.29
CA LYS A 489 -21.13 0.87 25.69
C LYS A 489 -19.96 1.85 25.70
N PRO A 490 -20.14 3.08 26.19
CA PRO A 490 -19.06 4.07 26.23
C PRO A 490 -17.78 3.59 26.93
N GLY A 491 -17.90 2.71 27.94
CA GLY A 491 -16.77 2.11 28.66
C GLY A 491 -16.14 0.88 27.97
N GLY A 492 -16.61 0.49 26.78
CA GLY A 492 -16.10 -0.68 26.07
C GLY A 492 -16.44 -2.03 26.72
N ILE A 493 -15.69 -3.06 26.33
CA ILE A 493 -15.88 -4.46 26.76
C ILE A 493 -14.88 -4.93 27.82
N ARG A 494 -13.77 -4.21 28.02
CA ARG A 494 -12.77 -4.55 29.04
C ARG A 494 -13.14 -3.92 30.38
N LYS A 495 -12.59 -4.46 31.48
CA LYS A 495 -12.93 -4.00 32.84
C LYS A 495 -12.52 -2.55 33.09
N TYR A 496 -11.39 -2.15 32.53
CA TYR A 496 -10.85 -0.80 32.60
C TYR A 496 -10.39 -0.38 31.20
N PRO A 497 -10.46 0.91 30.86
CA PRO A 497 -9.85 1.41 29.63
C PRO A 497 -8.33 1.31 29.68
N TYR A 498 -7.69 1.32 28.51
CA TYR A 498 -6.24 1.46 28.43
C TYR A 498 -5.86 2.91 28.69
N SER A 499 -5.08 3.12 29.76
CA SER A 499 -4.63 4.43 30.21
C SER A 499 -3.34 4.28 30.99
N THR A 500 -2.46 5.28 30.89
CA THR A 500 -1.25 5.34 31.71
C THR A 500 -1.54 5.88 33.13
N ASP A 501 -2.74 6.39 33.39
CA ASP A 501 -3.17 6.79 34.74
C ASP A 501 -3.62 5.56 35.55
N LYS A 502 -2.97 5.35 36.70
CA LYS A 502 -3.28 4.25 37.63
C LYS A 502 -4.59 4.45 38.38
N ALA A 503 -5.12 5.66 38.45
CA ALA A 503 -6.46 5.91 38.99
C ALA A 503 -7.56 5.46 38.02
N VAL A 504 -7.31 5.59 36.71
CA VAL A 504 -8.24 5.18 35.65
C VAL A 504 -8.17 3.66 35.42
N ASN A 505 -6.95 3.12 35.31
CA ASN A 505 -6.73 1.68 35.21
C ASN A 505 -5.75 1.25 36.31
N PRO A 506 -6.21 0.62 37.41
CA PRO A 506 -5.37 0.28 38.54
C PRO A 506 -4.65 -1.07 38.41
N LEU A 507 -4.76 -1.76 37.27
CA LEU A 507 -4.26 -3.11 37.13
C LEU A 507 -2.74 -3.20 37.28
N VAL A 508 -2.31 -4.23 38.00
CA VAL A 508 -0.92 -4.63 38.23
C VAL A 508 -0.79 -6.15 38.14
N TYR A 509 0.45 -6.66 38.05
CA TYR A 509 0.76 -8.08 37.88
C TYR A 509 0.01 -9.02 38.84
N SER A 510 -0.01 -8.74 40.13
CA SER A 510 -0.71 -9.56 41.14
C SER A 510 -2.23 -9.61 40.99
N ASN A 511 -2.85 -8.79 40.13
CA ASN A 511 -4.26 -8.95 39.82
C ASN A 511 -4.55 -10.20 38.99
N ALA A 512 -3.52 -10.85 38.43
CA ALA A 512 -3.66 -12.15 37.77
C ALA A 512 -3.90 -13.30 38.77
N ASP A 513 -3.64 -13.10 40.07
CA ASP A 513 -3.79 -14.13 41.10
C ASP A 513 -5.23 -14.69 41.14
N GLY A 514 -5.34 -16.01 40.97
CA GLY A 514 -6.62 -16.72 40.99
C GLY A 514 -7.56 -16.41 39.82
N GLN A 515 -7.11 -15.68 38.80
CA GLN A 515 -7.92 -15.38 37.62
C GLN A 515 -7.96 -16.55 36.65
N THR A 516 -9.15 -16.81 36.12
CA THR A 516 -9.38 -17.81 35.05
C THR A 516 -9.84 -17.17 33.74
N SER A 517 -10.25 -15.89 33.78
CA SER A 517 -10.63 -15.14 32.60
C SER A 517 -9.40 -14.68 31.84
N VAL A 518 -9.15 -15.30 30.69
CA VAL A 518 -8.02 -14.94 29.80
C VAL A 518 -8.12 -13.49 29.35
N HIS A 519 -9.33 -12.97 29.06
CA HIS A 519 -9.52 -11.57 28.69
C HIS A 519 -9.12 -10.60 29.81
N PHE A 520 -9.40 -10.95 31.07
CA PHE A 520 -9.02 -10.10 32.21
C PHE A 520 -7.51 -10.12 32.43
N ILE A 521 -6.87 -11.29 32.31
CA ILE A 521 -5.42 -11.42 32.33
C ILE A 521 -4.79 -10.64 31.17
N GLY A 522 -5.39 -10.69 29.98
CA GLY A 522 -4.99 -9.91 28.83
C GLY A 522 -5.09 -8.41 29.04
N THR A 523 -6.14 -7.93 29.73
CA THR A 523 -6.22 -6.51 30.10
C THR A 523 -5.05 -6.09 30.99
N ILE A 524 -4.58 -6.94 31.92
CA ILE A 524 -3.39 -6.67 32.74
C ILE A 524 -2.14 -6.55 31.86
N TRP A 525 -1.95 -7.50 30.93
CA TRP A 525 -0.80 -7.52 30.03
C TRP A 525 -0.78 -6.33 29.06
N ALA A 526 -1.88 -6.09 28.36
CA ALA A 526 -2.04 -4.95 27.46
C ALA A 526 -1.83 -3.61 28.19
N THR A 527 -2.25 -3.50 29.46
CA THR A 527 -2.00 -2.30 30.28
C THR A 527 -0.50 -2.09 30.54
N ALA A 528 0.30 -3.15 30.73
CA ALA A 528 1.75 -3.03 30.85
C ALA A 528 2.40 -2.63 29.52
N LEU A 529 1.97 -3.21 28.41
CA LEU A 529 2.43 -2.82 27.08
C LEU A 529 2.01 -1.39 26.69
N TRP A 530 0.86 -0.91 27.19
CA TRP A 530 0.42 0.47 26.99
C TRP A 530 1.37 1.49 27.63
N GLU A 531 1.92 1.17 28.81
CA GLU A 531 2.97 2.01 29.42
C GLU A 531 4.25 2.01 28.57
N VAL A 532 4.64 0.83 28.05
CA VAL A 532 5.80 0.67 27.17
C VAL A 532 5.63 1.50 25.89
N LEU A 533 4.46 1.42 25.24
CA LEU A 533 4.13 2.18 24.04
C LEU A 533 4.37 3.67 24.27
N TRP A 534 3.75 4.23 25.31
CA TRP A 534 3.87 5.66 25.58
C TRP A 534 5.28 6.07 25.98
N ASN A 535 6.04 5.23 26.69
CA ASN A 535 7.44 5.53 27.01
C ASN A 535 8.30 5.59 25.73
N LEU A 536 8.03 4.73 24.75
CA LEU A 536 8.74 4.74 23.47
C LEU A 536 8.29 5.90 22.59
N ILE A 537 7.00 6.23 22.55
CA ILE A 537 6.47 7.40 21.83
C ILE A 537 7.03 8.70 22.40
N ASP A 538 7.07 8.86 23.73
CA ASP A 538 7.63 10.06 24.35
C ASP A 538 9.11 10.26 23.99
N LYS A 539 9.85 9.17 23.74
CA LYS A 539 11.26 9.20 23.40
C LYS A 539 11.55 9.38 21.91
N HIS A 540 10.79 8.70 21.04
CA HIS A 540 11.07 8.59 19.60
C HIS A 540 10.02 9.28 18.72
N GLY A 541 8.98 9.86 19.32
CA GLY A 541 7.86 10.44 18.60
C GLY A 541 6.84 9.41 18.09
N ASN A 542 5.81 9.93 17.43
CA ASN A 542 4.77 9.16 16.73
C ASN A 542 4.43 9.86 15.40
N SER A 543 3.81 9.13 14.46
CA SER A 543 3.30 9.68 13.20
C SER A 543 1.98 9.04 12.79
N ASP A 544 1.25 9.66 11.87
CA ASP A 544 0.04 9.09 11.25
C ASP A 544 0.35 8.16 10.07
N ALA A 545 1.61 7.72 9.92
CA ALA A 545 2.01 6.84 8.83
C ALA A 545 1.33 5.47 8.94
N THR A 546 0.86 4.91 7.83
CA THR A 546 0.28 3.55 7.81
C THR A 546 1.34 2.47 8.00
N TYR A 547 2.57 2.70 7.49
CA TYR A 547 3.67 1.74 7.52
C TYR A 547 4.89 2.29 8.27
N PRO A 548 5.69 1.42 8.92
CA PRO A 548 6.93 1.84 9.56
C PRO A 548 7.97 2.33 8.54
N THR A 549 8.71 3.37 8.93
CA THR A 549 9.97 3.76 8.29
C THR A 549 11.12 3.27 9.15
N PHE A 550 12.14 2.67 8.52
CA PHE A 550 13.27 2.05 9.21
C PHE A 550 14.56 2.83 9.00
N ASP A 551 15.44 2.82 10.00
CA ASP A 551 16.82 3.26 9.85
C ASP A 551 17.68 2.22 9.10
N ALA A 552 18.97 2.53 8.89
CA ALA A 552 19.89 1.66 8.17
C ALA A 552 20.11 0.26 8.82
N ASN A 553 19.70 0.08 10.08
CA ASN A 553 19.81 -1.20 10.80
C ASN A 553 18.46 -1.92 10.92
N GLY A 554 17.40 -1.43 10.25
CA GLY A 554 16.07 -2.02 10.33
C GLY A 554 15.30 -1.67 11.61
N VAL A 555 15.67 -0.60 12.32
CA VAL A 555 14.96 -0.12 13.51
C VAL A 555 13.85 0.86 13.09
N PRO A 556 12.59 0.68 13.51
CA PRO A 556 11.55 1.69 13.31
C PRO A 556 11.97 3.04 13.88
N THR A 557 11.67 4.11 13.13
CA THR A 557 12.12 5.47 13.47
C THR A 557 11.23 6.17 14.51
N ASP A 558 9.99 5.73 14.69
CA ASP A 558 9.05 6.23 15.71
C ASP A 558 8.77 5.19 16.81
N GLY A 559 8.28 5.69 17.95
CA GLY A 559 8.06 4.88 19.14
C GLY A 559 6.89 3.90 19.05
N ARG A 560 5.87 4.21 18.24
CA ARG A 560 4.69 3.36 18.05
C ARG A 560 5.07 2.09 17.30
N PHE A 561 5.69 2.23 16.13
CA PHE A 561 6.15 1.07 15.37
C PHE A 561 7.31 0.34 16.04
N LEU A 562 8.18 1.05 16.78
CA LEU A 562 9.21 0.39 17.60
C LEU A 562 8.58 -0.50 18.67
N ALA A 563 7.55 -0.04 19.38
CA ALA A 563 6.84 -0.85 20.37
C ALA A 563 6.24 -2.11 19.75
N GLN A 564 5.56 -1.98 18.60
CA GLN A 564 4.98 -3.12 17.87
C GLN A 564 6.04 -4.11 17.38
N LYS A 565 7.16 -3.60 16.84
CA LYS A 565 8.30 -4.42 16.41
C LYS A 565 8.90 -5.23 17.55
N LEU A 566 9.15 -4.59 18.69
CA LEU A 566 9.70 -5.27 19.88
C LEU A 566 8.76 -6.34 20.43
N VAL A 567 7.44 -6.11 20.34
CA VAL A 567 6.44 -7.11 20.72
C VAL A 567 6.46 -8.32 19.78
N ILE A 568 6.48 -8.10 18.45
CA ILE A 568 6.58 -9.17 17.46
C ILE A 568 7.88 -9.98 17.64
N ASP A 569 9.02 -9.30 17.80
CA ASP A 569 10.31 -9.97 18.03
C ASP A 569 10.32 -10.72 19.36
N GLY A 570 9.72 -10.14 20.41
CA GLY A 570 9.54 -10.81 21.70
C GLY A 570 8.74 -12.10 21.60
N MET A 571 7.68 -12.14 20.78
CA MET A 571 6.91 -13.37 20.54
C MET A 571 7.76 -14.47 19.88
N MET A 572 8.73 -14.11 19.03
CA MET A 572 9.65 -15.07 18.39
C MET A 572 10.72 -15.60 19.35
N LEU A 573 11.10 -14.81 20.36
CA LEU A 573 12.15 -15.16 21.33
C LEU A 573 11.64 -15.98 22.52
N GLN A 574 10.40 -15.72 22.96
CA GLN A 574 9.85 -16.30 24.19
C GLN A 574 9.63 -17.82 24.09
N PRO A 575 9.63 -18.54 25.23
CA PRO A 575 9.37 -19.98 25.24
C PRO A 575 7.90 -20.29 24.89
N CYS A 576 7.63 -21.56 24.62
CA CYS A 576 6.27 -22.08 24.52
C CYS A 576 5.55 -21.97 25.89
N ASN A 577 4.31 -21.49 25.89
CA ASN A 577 3.48 -21.22 27.09
C ASN A 577 4.18 -20.31 28.12
N PRO A 578 4.59 -19.08 27.72
CA PRO A 578 5.28 -18.16 28.62
C PRO A 578 4.34 -17.60 29.69
N HIS A 579 4.89 -17.24 30.84
CA HIS A 579 4.24 -16.34 31.81
C HIS A 579 4.62 -14.88 31.54
N MET A 580 3.93 -13.91 32.17
CA MET A 580 4.13 -12.46 31.88
C MET A 580 5.58 -11.99 32.01
N LEU A 581 6.31 -12.44 33.04
CA LEU A 581 7.71 -12.03 33.21
C LEU A 581 8.65 -12.60 32.14
N GLN A 582 8.39 -13.81 31.61
CA GLN A 582 9.16 -14.37 30.50
C GLN A 582 8.90 -13.59 29.21
N ALA A 583 7.64 -13.24 28.95
CA ALA A 583 7.28 -12.39 27.80
C ALA A 583 7.89 -10.98 27.91
N ARG A 584 7.90 -10.39 29.11
CA ARG A 584 8.60 -9.13 29.40
C ARG A 584 10.09 -9.25 29.05
N ASP A 585 10.75 -10.28 29.56
CA ASP A 585 12.19 -10.48 29.36
C ASP A 585 12.52 -10.69 27.87
N ALA A 586 11.66 -11.40 27.13
CA ALA A 586 11.80 -11.55 25.69
C ALA A 586 11.68 -10.21 24.92
N ILE A 587 10.81 -9.30 25.34
CA ILE A 587 10.70 -7.95 24.75
C ILE A 587 11.95 -7.10 25.06
N LEU A 588 12.50 -7.22 26.28
CA LEU A 588 13.76 -6.55 26.65
C LEU A 588 14.94 -7.08 25.83
N ASP A 589 15.00 -8.40 25.60
CA ASP A 589 16.02 -9.03 24.75
C ASP A 589 15.85 -8.67 23.27
N ALA A 590 14.62 -8.50 22.79
CA ALA A 590 14.35 -7.98 21.45
C ALA A 590 14.95 -6.58 21.28
N ASP A 591 14.77 -5.66 22.24
CA ASP A 591 15.38 -4.32 22.16
C ASP A 591 16.90 -4.37 22.24
N LYS A 592 17.43 -5.24 23.09
CA LYS A 592 18.86 -5.46 23.20
C LYS A 592 19.47 -5.89 21.86
N ASN A 593 18.80 -6.79 21.14
CA ASN A 593 19.25 -7.25 19.83
C ASN A 593 19.08 -6.19 18.74
N LEU A 594 17.90 -5.55 18.69
CA LEU A 594 17.54 -4.63 17.60
C LEU A 594 18.26 -3.27 17.72
N THR A 595 18.35 -2.71 18.93
CA THR A 595 18.83 -1.34 19.14
C THR A 595 20.14 -1.26 19.93
N GLY A 596 20.63 -2.40 20.43
CA GLY A 596 21.72 -2.45 21.40
C GLY A 596 21.26 -2.13 22.83
N GLY A 597 19.96 -2.16 23.11
CA GLY A 597 19.40 -1.90 24.44
C GLY A 597 19.22 -0.41 24.75
N LYS A 598 19.10 0.43 23.70
CA LYS A 598 18.96 1.89 23.85
C LYS A 598 17.67 2.29 24.55
N ASN A 599 16.69 1.38 24.63
CA ASN A 599 15.37 1.64 25.22
C ASN A 599 15.14 0.92 26.54
N LYS A 600 16.20 0.30 27.10
CA LYS A 600 16.12 -0.49 28.32
C LYS A 600 15.36 0.22 29.45
N CYS A 601 15.63 1.51 29.67
CA CYS A 601 15.03 2.23 30.79
C CYS A 601 13.55 2.55 30.54
N GLU A 602 13.17 2.89 29.31
CA GLU A 602 11.78 3.12 28.92
C GLU A 602 10.95 1.84 29.08
N LEU A 603 11.49 0.70 28.64
CA LEU A 603 10.85 -0.61 28.79
C LEU A 603 10.68 -1.00 30.27
N TRP A 604 11.78 -0.95 31.05
CA TRP A 604 11.72 -1.30 32.47
C TRP A 604 10.77 -0.39 33.26
N ASN A 605 10.77 0.91 33.01
CA ASN A 605 9.85 1.84 33.67
C ASN A 605 8.38 1.49 33.37
N GLY A 606 8.06 1.10 32.14
CA GLY A 606 6.70 0.71 31.75
C GLY A 606 6.23 -0.53 32.51
N PHE A 607 7.02 -1.60 32.46
CA PHE A 607 6.71 -2.86 33.15
C PHE A 607 6.70 -2.70 34.68
N ALA A 608 7.69 -2.02 35.25
CA ALA A 608 7.79 -1.81 36.69
C ALA A 608 6.60 -1.01 37.22
N LYS A 609 6.09 0.00 36.51
CA LYS A 609 4.90 0.77 36.90
C LYS A 609 3.65 -0.11 37.14
N ARG A 610 3.57 -1.25 36.43
CA ARG A 610 2.51 -2.25 36.51
C ARG A 610 2.88 -3.50 37.34
N GLY A 611 3.92 -3.40 38.19
CA GLY A 611 4.29 -4.44 39.14
C GLY A 611 5.18 -5.55 38.55
N MET A 612 5.69 -5.37 37.33
CA MET A 612 6.57 -6.31 36.65
C MET A 612 8.03 -5.84 36.64
N GLY A 613 8.51 -5.29 37.76
CA GLY A 613 9.88 -4.81 37.96
C GLY A 613 10.92 -5.93 38.11
N VAL A 614 12.18 -5.54 38.35
CA VAL A 614 13.35 -6.45 38.33
C VAL A 614 13.21 -7.61 39.31
N LYS A 615 12.56 -7.39 40.46
CA LYS A 615 12.39 -8.41 41.51
C LYS A 615 11.00 -9.04 41.51
N ALA A 616 10.20 -8.83 40.47
CA ALA A 616 8.90 -9.47 40.35
C ALA A 616 9.09 -10.99 40.26
N VAL A 617 8.21 -11.74 40.91
CA VAL A 617 8.32 -13.21 40.96
C VAL A 617 7.04 -13.84 40.42
N TYR A 618 7.20 -14.74 39.46
CA TYR A 618 6.14 -15.62 39.00
C TYR A 618 5.91 -16.75 40.01
N ALA A 619 4.64 -17.01 40.33
CA ALA A 619 4.24 -18.23 41.00
C ALA A 619 2.79 -18.56 40.64
N LEU A 620 2.51 -19.84 40.40
CA LEU A 620 1.21 -20.34 39.91
C LEU A 620 -0.02 -19.82 40.68
N ALA A 621 0.10 -19.56 41.97
CA ALA A 621 -1.00 -19.13 42.81
C ALA A 621 -0.92 -17.67 43.27
N LYS A 622 0.29 -17.08 43.30
CA LYS A 622 0.52 -15.80 43.97
C LYS A 622 1.74 -15.07 43.41
N HIS A 623 1.49 -14.17 42.48
CA HIS A 623 2.49 -13.29 41.92
C HIS A 623 3.00 -12.29 42.96
N THR A 624 4.29 -11.96 42.88
CA THR A 624 4.88 -10.89 43.68
C THR A 624 5.13 -9.68 42.78
N ASN A 625 4.44 -8.58 43.08
CA ASN A 625 4.72 -7.31 42.42
C ASN A 625 6.10 -6.79 42.80
N ASP A 626 6.78 -6.20 41.83
CA ASP A 626 7.92 -5.34 42.07
C ASP A 626 7.83 -4.09 41.21
N TYR A 627 8.22 -2.96 41.77
CA TYR A 627 8.17 -1.65 41.11
C TYR A 627 9.57 -1.07 40.90
N THR A 628 10.62 -1.86 41.15
CA THR A 628 12.00 -1.42 40.97
C THR A 628 12.44 -1.62 39.53
N VAL A 629 13.28 -0.69 39.06
CA VAL A 629 13.97 -0.75 37.76
C VAL A 629 15.46 -1.02 37.98
N PRO A 630 16.23 -1.40 36.93
CA PRO A 630 17.68 -1.52 37.04
C PRO A 630 18.31 -0.24 37.59
N SER A 631 19.40 -0.37 38.36
CA SER A 631 20.05 0.75 39.05
C SER A 631 20.56 1.84 38.11
N ASP A 632 20.80 1.53 36.84
CA ASP A 632 21.22 2.50 35.82
C ASP A 632 20.05 3.13 35.05
N CYS A 633 18.82 2.82 35.46
CA CYS A 633 17.58 3.42 34.95
C CYS A 633 16.84 4.27 35.99
N THR A 634 17.36 4.36 37.23
CA THR A 634 16.87 5.31 38.23
C THR A 634 17.40 6.70 37.89
N GLN A 635 16.55 7.59 37.37
CA GLN A 635 16.80 9.03 37.36
C GLN A 635 16.42 9.65 38.70
#